data_AF-A0A927V7G2-F1
#
_entry.id   AF-A0A927V7G2-F1
#
_cell.length_a   1.000
_cell.length_b   1.000
_cell.length_c   1.000
_cell.angle_alpha   90.00
_cell.angle_beta   90.00
_cell.angle_gamma   90.00
#
_symmetry.space_group_name_H-M   'P 1'
#
loop_
_entity.id
_entity.type
_entity.pdbx_description
1 polymer ?
#
loop_
_entity_poly.entity_id
_entity_poly.type
_entity_poly.pdbx_seq_one_letter_code
_entity_poly.pdbx_strand_id
1 'polypeptide(L)'
;MKYIKQFAIIILISFLGEVLSRVLPFSIPASVYGLFLMLIALMTKVIKPAQVKDVSNFLMDVMPIMFVPSSVGIMVSWGLLKDILVPALIVSMLGTLLVMIASGKIVDLLVKLTGKAAVVADGQEGKADE
;
A
#
# COMPACT_ATOMS: atom_id res chain seq x y z
N MET A 1 -14.14 4.12 -23.75
CA MET A 1 -13.11 4.94 -23.06
C MET A 1 -13.09 4.78 -21.54
N LYS A 2 -13.44 3.61 -20.99
CA LYS A 2 -13.50 3.39 -19.53
C LYS A 2 -12.09 3.47 -18.92
N TYR A 3 -11.13 2.72 -19.47
CA TYR A 3 -9.73 2.67 -19.01
C TYR A 3 -9.03 4.04 -18.98
N ILE A 4 -9.20 4.87 -20.02
CA ILE A 4 -8.64 6.22 -20.07
C ILE A 4 -9.15 7.08 -18.91
N LYS A 5 -10.45 7.00 -18.58
CA LYS A 5 -11.03 7.72 -17.44
C LYS A 5 -10.49 7.19 -16.11
N GLN A 6 -10.37 5.88 -15.95
CA GLN A 6 -9.82 5.28 -14.72
C GLN A 6 -8.35 5.69 -14.50
N PHE A 7 -7.55 5.64 -15.57
CA PHE A 7 -6.15 6.03 -15.55
C PHE A 7 -5.98 7.53 -15.26
N ALA A 8 -6.79 8.38 -15.88
CA ALA A 8 -6.79 9.82 -15.62
C ALA A 8 -7.10 10.14 -14.16
N ILE A 9 -8.03 9.42 -13.53
CA ILE A 9 -8.34 9.58 -12.09
C ILE A 9 -7.12 9.28 -11.23
N ILE A 10 -6.42 8.16 -11.50
CA ILE A 10 -5.22 7.77 -10.74
C ILE A 10 -4.13 8.84 -10.89
N ILE A 11 -3.84 9.29 -12.12
CA ILE A 11 -2.85 10.35 -12.37
C ILE A 11 -3.23 11.65 -11.66
N LEU A 12 -4.50 12.05 -11.72
CA LEU A 12 -4.97 13.29 -11.10
C LEU A 12 -4.78 13.26 -9.58
N ILE A 13 -5.09 12.12 -8.95
CA ILE A 13 -4.89 11.96 -7.49
C ILE A 13 -3.41 11.92 -7.13
N SER A 14 -2.57 11.24 -7.92
CA SER A 14 -1.11 11.27 -7.73
C SER A 14 -0.56 12.69 -7.84
N PHE A 15 -1.03 13.47 -8.81
CA PHE A 15 -0.64 14.87 -8.97
C PHE A 15 -1.10 15.73 -7.78
N LEU A 16 -2.33 15.55 -7.31
CA LEU A 16 -2.82 16.23 -6.11
C LEU A 16 -2.01 15.85 -4.85
N GLY A 17 -1.60 14.59 -4.71
CA GLY A 17 -0.73 14.15 -3.62
C GLY A 17 0.64 14.85 -3.63
N GLU A 18 1.23 15.02 -4.81
CA GLU A 18 2.48 15.77 -5.00
C GLU A 18 2.32 17.25 -4.66
N VAL A 19 1.24 17.88 -5.14
CA VAL A 19 0.93 19.29 -4.83
C VAL A 19 0.73 19.46 -3.33
N LEU A 20 -0.02 18.57 -2.68
CA LEU A 20 -0.27 18.62 -1.25
C LEU A 20 1.02 18.44 -0.44
N SER A 21 1.90 17.54 -0.87
CA SER A 21 3.23 17.34 -0.27
C SER A 21 4.14 18.57 -0.40
N ARG A 22 3.96 19.42 -1.42
CA ARG A 22 4.72 20.68 -1.55
C ARG A 22 4.12 21.83 -0.73
N VAL A 23 2.82 21.82 -0.52
CA VAL A 23 2.10 22.86 0.25
C VAL A 23 2.27 22.63 1.75
N LEU A 24 2.33 21.37 2.20
CA LEU A 24 2.55 21.04 3.60
C LEU A 24 4.05 20.89 3.92
N PRO A 25 4.58 21.53 4.98
CA PRO A 25 6.00 21.49 5.35
C PRO A 25 6.43 20.19 6.05
N PHE A 26 5.60 19.13 6.01
CA PHE A 26 5.90 17.86 6.67
C PHE A 26 6.68 16.92 5.74
N SER A 27 7.75 16.31 6.23
CA SER A 27 8.60 15.35 5.49
C SER A 27 7.95 13.98 5.29
N ILE A 28 6.72 13.95 4.75
CA ILE A 28 6.01 12.71 4.40
C ILE A 28 6.08 12.54 2.87
N PRO A 29 6.33 11.33 2.34
CA PRO A 29 6.34 11.10 0.89
C PRO A 29 5.01 11.45 0.23
N ALA A 30 5.07 12.03 -0.97
CA ALA A 30 3.89 12.37 -1.78
C ALA A 30 2.92 11.20 -2.00
N SER A 31 3.44 9.98 -2.12
CA SER A 31 2.62 8.75 -2.30
C SER A 31 1.67 8.49 -1.12
N VAL A 32 2.06 8.84 0.11
CA VAL A 32 1.22 8.68 1.30
C VAL A 32 0.04 9.65 1.23
N TYR A 33 0.28 10.91 0.84
CA TYR A 33 -0.81 11.89 0.64
C TYR A 33 -1.76 11.46 -0.47
N GLY A 34 -1.25 10.95 -1.59
CA GLY A 34 -2.07 10.39 -2.66
C GLY A 34 -2.95 9.23 -2.20
N LEU A 35 -2.42 8.34 -1.34
CA LEU A 35 -3.19 7.25 -0.73
C LEU A 35 -4.34 7.78 0.14
N PHE A 36 -4.08 8.75 1.02
CA PHE A 36 -5.11 9.36 1.85
C PHE A 36 -6.19 10.07 1.02
N LEU A 37 -5.80 10.80 -0.02
CA LEU A 37 -6.74 11.45 -0.94
C LEU A 37 -7.62 10.44 -1.67
N MET A 38 -7.04 9.36 -2.17
CA MET A 38 -7.78 8.26 -2.80
C MET A 38 -8.74 7.61 -1.80
N LEU A 39 -8.27 7.34 -0.57
CA LEU A 39 -9.09 6.77 0.50
C LEU A 39 -10.29 7.65 0.82
N ILE A 40 -10.09 8.96 1.01
CA ILE A 40 -11.18 9.90 1.27
C ILE A 40 -12.15 9.92 0.08
N ALA A 41 -11.66 9.97 -1.15
CA ALA A 41 -12.51 9.97 -2.34
C ALA A 41 -13.36 8.68 -2.49
N LEU A 42 -12.83 7.53 -2.06
CA LEU A 42 -13.56 6.27 -1.97
C LEU A 42 -14.59 6.29 -0.83
N MET A 43 -14.22 6.79 0.35
CA MET A 43 -15.12 6.91 1.50
C MET A 43 -16.31 7.85 1.21
N THR A 44 -16.07 8.98 0.54
CA THR A 44 -17.13 9.91 0.11
C THR A 44 -17.95 9.36 -1.07
N LYS A 45 -17.66 8.15 -1.57
CA LYS A 45 -18.29 7.50 -2.75
C LYS A 45 -18.25 8.35 -4.03
N VAL A 46 -17.42 9.39 -4.09
CA VAL A 46 -17.18 10.20 -5.28
C VAL A 46 -16.56 9.35 -6.37
N ILE A 47 -15.68 8.42 -5.98
CA ILE A 47 -15.05 7.45 -6.86
C ILE A 47 -15.51 6.06 -6.42
N LYS A 48 -16.22 5.35 -7.29
CA LYS A 48 -16.57 3.94 -7.03
C LYS A 48 -15.34 3.07 -7.27
N PRO A 49 -15.09 2.01 -6.46
CA PRO A 49 -13.98 1.09 -6.68
C PRO A 49 -13.92 0.55 -8.11
N ALA A 50 -15.08 0.26 -8.71
CA ALA A 50 -15.21 -0.20 -10.10
C ALA A 50 -14.70 0.79 -11.17
N GLN A 51 -14.48 2.06 -10.82
CA GLN A 51 -13.92 3.09 -11.71
C GLN A 51 -12.41 3.17 -11.67
N VAL A 52 -11.74 2.44 -10.78
CA VAL A 52 -10.26 2.45 -10.68
C VAL A 52 -9.68 1.04 -10.67
N LYS A 53 -10.47 0.02 -10.28
CA LYS A 53 -10.04 -1.36 -10.11
C LYS A 53 -9.37 -1.97 -11.35
N ASP A 54 -9.93 -1.81 -12.54
CA ASP A 54 -9.42 -2.48 -13.74
C ASP A 54 -8.03 -1.95 -14.13
N VAL A 55 -7.85 -0.62 -14.09
CA VAL A 55 -6.55 0.00 -14.38
C VAL A 55 -5.55 -0.16 -13.23
N SER A 56 -5.99 -0.11 -11.98
CA SER A 56 -5.12 -0.38 -10.84
C SER A 56 -4.58 -1.81 -10.86
N ASN A 57 -5.40 -2.81 -11.22
CA ASN A 57 -4.94 -4.20 -11.38
C ASN A 57 -3.91 -4.31 -12.50
N PHE A 58 -4.19 -3.72 -13.66
CA PHE A 58 -3.21 -3.67 -14.75
C PHE A 58 -1.89 -3.00 -14.33
N LEU A 59 -1.94 -1.90 -13.59
CA LEU A 59 -0.75 -1.22 -13.06
C LEU A 59 0.02 -2.09 -12.06
N MET A 60 -0.68 -2.87 -11.23
CA MET A 60 -0.06 -3.83 -10.31
C MET A 60 0.60 -4.99 -11.07
N ASP A 61 -0.04 -5.48 -12.14
CA ASP A 61 0.50 -6.56 -12.97
C ASP A 61 1.80 -6.17 -13.69
N VAL A 62 1.97 -4.90 -14.05
CA VAL A 62 3.21 -4.38 -14.67
C VAL A 62 4.27 -3.93 -13.67
N MET A 63 3.95 -3.88 -12.37
CA MET A 63 4.88 -3.49 -11.30
C MET A 63 6.17 -4.35 -11.30
N PRO A 64 6.12 -5.69 -11.44
CA PRO A 64 7.31 -6.55 -11.56
C PRO A 64 8.27 -6.11 -12.66
N ILE A 65 7.76 -5.66 -13.81
CA ILE A 65 8.58 -5.21 -14.94
C ILE A 65 9.36 -3.94 -14.58
N MET A 66 8.76 -3.03 -13.80
CA MET A 66 9.41 -1.82 -13.30
C MET A 66 10.54 -2.10 -12.29
N PHE A 67 10.62 -3.31 -11.71
CA PHE A 67 11.73 -3.70 -10.84
C PHE A 67 12.96 -4.22 -11.60
N VAL A 68 12.85 -4.52 -12.90
CA VAL A 68 13.98 -5.03 -13.70
C VAL A 68 15.16 -4.03 -13.73
N PRO A 69 14.96 -2.73 -14.03
CA PRO A 69 16.05 -1.75 -14.02
C PRO A 69 16.70 -1.59 -12.64
N SER A 70 15.88 -1.58 -11.57
CA SER A 70 16.39 -1.51 -10.20
C SER A 70 17.23 -2.74 -9.84
N SER A 71 16.84 -3.92 -10.30
CA SER A 71 17.57 -5.17 -10.08
C SER A 71 18.91 -5.20 -10.83
N VAL A 72 18.95 -4.70 -12.07
CA VAL A 72 20.20 -4.60 -12.84
C VAL A 72 21.17 -3.59 -12.20
N GLY A 73 20.66 -2.48 -11.65
CA GLY A 73 21.48 -1.50 -10.93
C GLY A 73 22.21 -2.10 -9.71
N ILE A 74 21.60 -3.09 -9.06
CA ILE A 74 22.21 -3.83 -7.96
C ILE A 74 23.41 -4.68 -8.45
N MET A 75 23.31 -5.29 -9.64
CA MET A 75 24.41 -6.10 -10.20
C MET A 75 25.67 -5.26 -10.43
N VAL A 76 25.53 -3.99 -10.80
CA VAL A 76 26.65 -3.05 -10.97
C VAL A 76 27.32 -2.72 -9.62
N SER A 77 26.54 -2.71 -8.53
CA SER A 77 27.01 -2.36 -7.17
C SER A 77 27.33 -3.59 -6.30
N TRP A 78 27.55 -4.75 -6.92
CA TRP A 78 27.73 -6.03 -6.21
C TRP A 78 28.85 -6.02 -5.16
N GLY A 79 29.94 -5.31 -5.42
CA GLY A 79 31.08 -5.22 -4.51
C GLY A 79 30.73 -4.60 -3.15
N LEU A 80 29.87 -3.56 -3.13
CA LEU A 80 29.38 -2.94 -1.90
C LEU A 80 28.27 -3.76 -1.24
N LEU A 81 27.45 -4.43 -2.05
CA LEU A 81 26.32 -5.21 -1.55
C LEU A 81 26.77 -6.46 -0.78
N LYS A 82 27.84 -7.12 -1.22
CA LYS A 82 28.30 -8.39 -0.63
C LYS A 82 28.58 -8.29 0.87
N ASP A 83 29.15 -7.17 1.32
CA ASP A 83 29.51 -6.94 2.73
C ASP A 83 28.28 -6.70 3.62
N ILE A 84 27.19 -6.17 3.05
CA ILE A 84 25.95 -5.88 3.78
C ILE A 84 24.87 -6.95 3.58
N LEU A 85 25.08 -7.93 2.70
CA LEU A 85 24.05 -8.90 2.30
C LEU A 85 23.57 -9.75 3.48
N VAL A 86 24.51 -10.28 4.26
CA VAL A 86 24.18 -11.12 5.44
C VAL A 86 23.46 -10.30 6.52
N PRO A 87 23.97 -9.13 6.95
CA PRO A 87 23.23 -8.24 7.85
C PRO A 87 21.84 -7.86 7.34
N ALA A 88 21.70 -7.53 6.06
CA ALA A 88 20.43 -7.10 5.46
C ALA A 88 19.38 -8.23 5.42
N LEU A 89 19.80 -9.46 5.13
CA LEU A 89 18.90 -10.62 5.17
C LEU A 89 18.42 -10.92 6.60
N ILE A 90 19.32 -10.85 7.58
CA ILE A 90 18.97 -11.09 8.97
C ILE A 90 18.00 -10.02 9.48
N VAL A 91 18.30 -8.73 9.24
CA VAL A 91 17.45 -7.61 9.65
C VAL A 91 16.09 -7.65 8.96
N SER A 92 16.04 -7.96 7.66
CA SER A 92 14.76 -8.01 6.93
C SER A 92 13.87 -9.17 7.41
N MET A 93 14.42 -10.35 7.62
CA MET A 93 13.68 -11.51 8.15
C MET A 93 13.21 -11.27 9.59
N LEU A 94 14.11 -10.87 10.49
CA LEU A 94 13.76 -10.62 11.88
C LEU A 94 12.80 -9.44 12.03
N GLY A 95 13.02 -8.35 11.29
CA GLY A 95 12.16 -7.17 11.29
C GLY A 95 10.74 -7.50 10.82
N THR A 96 10.61 -8.27 9.73
CA THR A 96 9.30 -8.68 9.20
C THR A 96 8.56 -9.57 10.21
N LEU A 97 9.25 -10.56 10.78
CA LEU A 97 8.64 -11.44 11.80
C LEU A 97 8.22 -10.66 13.05
N LEU A 98 9.05 -9.75 13.52
CA LEU A 98 8.77 -8.94 14.70
C LEU A 98 7.55 -8.05 14.47
N VAL A 99 7.50 -7.32 13.34
CA VAL A 99 6.35 -6.46 12.98
C VAL A 99 5.07 -7.29 12.85
N MET A 100 5.14 -8.45 12.20
CA MET A 100 3.99 -9.36 12.05
C MET A 100 3.47 -9.85 13.41
N ILE A 101 4.36 -10.30 14.30
CA ILE A 101 3.98 -10.77 15.65
C ILE A 101 3.44 -9.62 16.51
N ALA A 102 4.09 -8.46 16.47
CA ALA A 102 3.67 -7.30 17.25
C ALA A 102 2.28 -6.80 16.79
N SER A 103 2.07 -6.66 15.48
CA SER A 103 0.77 -6.29 14.92
C SER A 103 -0.30 -7.32 15.27
N GLY A 104 0.00 -8.62 15.16
CA GLY A 104 -0.92 -9.69 15.56
C GLY A 104 -1.31 -9.63 17.03
N LYS A 105 -0.31 -9.47 17.93
CA LYS A 105 -0.56 -9.35 19.37
C LYS A 105 -1.35 -8.10 19.76
N ILE A 106 -1.13 -6.98 19.06
CA ILE A 106 -1.90 -5.75 19.29
C ILE A 106 -3.37 -5.96 18.91
N VAL A 107 -3.62 -6.57 17.74
CA VAL A 107 -5.00 -6.90 17.31
C VAL A 107 -5.65 -7.89 18.28
N ASP A 108 -4.95 -8.94 18.69
CA ASP A 108 -5.46 -9.92 19.67
C ASP A 108 -5.78 -9.26 21.02
N LEU A 109 -4.95 -8.32 21.47
CA LEU A 109 -5.18 -7.56 22.70
C LEU A 109 -6.41 -6.66 22.57
N LEU A 110 -6.54 -5.92 21.46
CA LEU A 110 -7.71 -5.09 21.19
C LEU A 110 -8.99 -5.93 21.13
N VAL A 111 -8.98 -7.08 20.47
CA VAL A 111 -10.13 -8.00 20.40
C VAL A 111 -10.51 -8.53 21.79
N LYS A 112 -9.52 -8.82 22.65
CA LYS A 112 -9.76 -9.25 24.04
C LYS A 112 -10.31 -8.13 24.92
N LEU A 113 -9.83 -6.89 24.76
CA LEU A 113 -10.27 -5.72 25.53
C LEU A 113 -11.64 -5.20 25.10
N THR A 114 -11.93 -5.22 23.79
CA THR A 114 -13.25 -4.84 23.23
C THR A 114 -14.27 -5.99 23.34
N GLY A 115 -13.85 -7.17 23.79
CA GLY A 115 -14.73 -8.26 24.21
C GLY A 115 -15.65 -8.80 23.11
N LYS A 116 -15.13 -9.64 22.21
CA LYS A 116 -15.90 -10.59 21.36
C LYS A 116 -16.99 -9.99 20.43
N ALA A 117 -17.21 -8.67 20.37
CA ALA A 117 -18.28 -8.05 19.59
C ALA A 117 -17.86 -7.67 18.15
N ALA A 118 -16.61 -7.26 17.92
CA ALA A 118 -16.19 -6.76 16.61
C ALA A 118 -15.84 -7.88 15.59
N VAL A 119 -15.36 -9.04 16.05
CA VAL A 119 -14.94 -10.15 15.16
C VAL A 119 -16.13 -10.89 14.54
N VAL A 120 -17.32 -10.82 15.15
CA VAL A 120 -18.55 -11.43 14.59
C VAL A 120 -19.19 -10.52 13.53
N ALA A 121 -19.01 -9.20 13.60
CA ALA A 121 -19.62 -8.26 12.65
C ALA A 121 -18.96 -8.34 11.26
N ASP A 122 -17.63 -8.38 11.19
CA ASP A 122 -16.89 -8.42 9.91
C ASP A 122 -17.03 -9.78 9.20
N GLY A 123 -17.18 -10.88 9.96
CA GLY A 123 -17.43 -12.22 9.41
C GLY A 123 -18.86 -12.49 8.92
N GLN A 124 -19.82 -11.58 9.16
CA GLN A 124 -21.21 -11.70 8.68
C GLN A 124 -21.50 -10.83 7.45
N GLU A 125 -20.82 -9.69 7.25
CA GLU A 125 -21.01 -8.85 6.06
C GLU A 125 -20.52 -9.54 4.77
N GLY A 126 -19.48 -10.38 4.85
CA GLY A 126 -19.01 -11.16 3.70
C GLY A 126 -19.93 -12.30 3.24
N LYS A 127 -21.05 -12.56 3.94
CA LYS A 127 -21.98 -13.66 3.64
C LYS A 127 -23.39 -13.20 3.25
N ALA A 128 -23.64 -11.89 3.21
CA ALA A 128 -24.92 -11.32 2.79
C ALA A 128 -24.96 -10.92 1.29
N ASP A 129 -23.80 -10.94 0.62
CA ASP A 129 -23.63 -10.57 -0.79
C ASP A 129 -23.30 -11.79 -1.70
N GLU A 130 -23.62 -13.02 -1.27
CA GLU A 130 -23.62 -14.23 -2.13
C GLU A 130 -25.05 -14.66 -2.48
#